data_AF-A0A833GQS6-F1
#
_entry.id   AF-A0A833GQS6-F1
#
_cell.length_a   1.000
_cell.length_b   1.000
_cell.length_c   1.000
_cell.angle_alpha   90.00
_cell.angle_beta   90.00
_cell.angle_gamma   90.00
#
_symmetry.space_group_name_H-M   'P 1'
#
loop_
_entity.id
_entity.type
_entity.pdbx_description
1 polymer ?
#
loop_
_entity_poly.entity_id
_entity_poly.type
_entity_poly.pdbx_seq_one_letter_code
_entity_poly.pdbx_strand_id
1 'polypeptide(L)'
;MSSAPKEFAAPAMAVRTAAILFLFVVVFTGLLSAVYKWTRPVIEATARQERLRLLNEVLPAGEYDNDPVAEARQLPPTAELGLKEASTFYPARRGGLPAAAIFEAVAPDGYAGRIRLLIAIRNDGTIAGVRVTQHKETPGLGDY
;
A
#
# COMPACT_ATOMS: atom_id res chain seq x y z
N MET A 1 -66.39 15.55 -24.00
CA MET A 1 -65.15 16.12 -24.58
C MET A 1 -64.03 15.16 -24.22
N SER A 2 -63.55 14.41 -25.21
CA SER A 2 -62.58 13.32 -25.02
C SER A 2 -61.19 13.91 -24.82
N SER A 3 -60.55 13.60 -23.70
CA SER A 3 -59.16 13.99 -23.41
C SER A 3 -58.21 13.17 -24.29
N ALA A 4 -57.53 13.84 -25.22
CA ALA A 4 -56.53 13.22 -26.06
C ALA A 4 -55.36 12.66 -25.21
N PRO A 5 -54.83 11.47 -25.54
CA PRO A 5 -53.70 10.90 -24.81
C PRO A 5 -52.44 11.75 -25.06
N LYS A 6 -51.71 12.04 -23.98
CA LYS A 6 -50.47 12.80 -24.03
C LYS A 6 -49.41 11.95 -24.76
N GLU A 7 -49.07 12.29 -26.00
CA GLU A 7 -47.96 11.63 -26.70
C GLU A 7 -46.64 11.94 -25.98
N PHE A 8 -46.05 10.91 -25.38
CA PHE A 8 -44.74 11.03 -24.75
C PHE A 8 -43.67 11.04 -25.85
N ALA A 9 -43.16 12.22 -26.19
CA ALA A 9 -42.06 12.35 -27.13
C ALA A 9 -40.80 11.64 -26.57
N ALA A 10 -40.34 10.59 -27.27
CA ALA A 10 -39.14 9.82 -26.96
C ALA A 10 -37.91 10.68 -26.52
N PRO A 11 -37.58 11.82 -27.17
CA PRO A 11 -36.46 12.66 -26.72
C PRO A 11 -36.68 13.32 -25.35
N ALA A 12 -37.91 13.73 -25.01
CA ALA A 12 -38.20 14.34 -23.72
C ALA A 12 -38.07 13.32 -22.57
N MET A 13 -38.49 12.08 -22.81
CA MET A 13 -38.31 10.98 -21.86
C MET A 13 -36.83 10.61 -21.69
N ALA A 14 -36.05 10.60 -22.77
CA ALA A 14 -34.62 10.35 -22.72
C ALA A 14 -33.88 11.43 -21.91
N VAL A 15 -34.16 12.71 -22.15
CA VAL A 15 -33.55 13.84 -21.40
C VAL A 15 -33.90 13.77 -19.91
N ARG A 16 -35.16 13.48 -19.56
CA ARG A 16 -35.58 13.35 -18.16
C ARG A 16 -34.82 12.22 -17.45
N THR A 17 -34.71 11.06 -18.08
CA THR A 17 -33.99 9.92 -17.51
C THR A 17 -32.49 10.22 -17.38
N ALA A 18 -31.88 10.84 -18.39
CA ALA A 18 -30.48 11.25 -18.34
C ALA A 18 -30.20 12.25 -17.20
N ALA A 19 -31.09 13.24 -17.01
CA ALA A 19 -30.97 14.20 -15.91
C ALA A 19 -31.09 13.54 -14.53
N ILE A 20 -32.02 12.58 -14.38
CA ILE A 20 -32.18 11.81 -13.13
C ILE A 20 -30.93 10.98 -12.85
N LEU A 21 -30.40 10.27 -13.85
CA LEU A 21 -29.18 9.48 -13.71
C LEU A 21 -27.97 10.36 -13.39
N PHE A 22 -27.83 11.50 -14.06
CA PHE A 22 -26.76 12.45 -13.79
C PHE A 22 -26.81 12.96 -12.35
N LEU A 23 -27.99 13.40 -11.90
CA LEU A 23 -28.18 13.86 -10.52
C LEU A 23 -27.88 12.75 -9.51
N PHE A 24 -28.35 11.53 -9.78
CA PHE A 24 -28.07 10.37 -8.95
C PHE A 24 -26.57 10.11 -8.83
N VAL A 25 -25.84 10.08 -9.94
CA VAL A 25 -24.38 9.89 -9.95
C VAL A 25 -23.69 11.00 -9.14
N VAL A 26 -24.03 12.27 -9.38
CA VAL A 26 -23.42 13.40 -8.66
C VAL A 26 -23.63 13.27 -7.15
N VAL A 27 -24.85 12.96 -6.71
CA VAL A 27 -25.17 12.80 -5.29
C VAL A 27 -24.40 11.63 -4.66
N PHE A 28 -24.43 10.46 -5.29
CA PHE A 28 -23.78 9.27 -4.73
C PHE A 28 -22.25 9.35 -4.78
N THR A 29 -21.66 9.90 -5.84
CA THR A 29 -20.22 10.16 -5.90
C THR A 29 -19.80 11.19 -4.85
N GLY A 30 -20.59 12.25 -4.66
CA GLY A 30 -20.35 13.24 -3.61
C GLY A 30 -20.37 12.62 -2.21
N LEU A 31 -21.40 11.80 -1.92
CA LEU A 31 -21.53 11.08 -0.66
C LEU A 31 -20.36 10.12 -0.43
N LEU A 32 -20.01 9.31 -1.43
CA LEU A 32 -18.88 8.38 -1.35
C LEU A 32 -17.56 9.11 -1.12
N SER A 33 -17.33 10.23 -1.80
CA SER A 33 -16.13 11.05 -1.62
C SER A 33 -16.04 11.62 -0.20
N ALA A 34 -17.16 12.08 0.37
CA ALA A 34 -17.21 12.59 1.74
C ALA A 34 -16.89 11.49 2.75
N VAL A 35 -17.51 10.31 2.61
CA VAL A 35 -17.21 9.15 3.46
C VAL A 35 -15.75 8.76 3.33
N TYR A 36 -15.21 8.68 2.11
CA TYR A 36 -13.80 8.36 1.88
C TYR A 36 -12.85 9.36 2.56
N LYS A 37 -13.11 10.66 2.45
CA LYS A 37 -12.28 11.69 3.12
C LYS A 37 -12.30 11.56 4.63
N TRP A 38 -13.44 11.16 5.20
CA TRP A 38 -13.56 10.97 6.64
C TRP A 38 -12.90 9.67 7.12
N THR A 39 -12.96 8.58 6.35
CA THR A 39 -12.35 7.29 6.70
C THR A 39 -10.86 7.21 6.36
N ARG A 40 -10.37 8.04 5.42
CA ARG A 40 -8.97 8.12 5.01
C ARG A 40 -7.95 8.16 6.17
N PRO A 41 -8.07 9.01 7.20
CA PRO A 41 -7.10 9.02 8.30
C PRO A 41 -7.04 7.69 9.06
N VAL A 42 -8.19 7.01 9.23
CA VAL A 42 -8.24 5.69 9.87
C VAL A 42 -7.53 4.64 9.00
N ILE A 43 -7.75 4.68 7.68
CA ILE A 43 -7.08 3.79 6.73
C ILE A 43 -5.57 4.00 6.75
N GLU A 44 -5.11 5.26 6.75
CA GLU A 44 -3.69 5.60 6.79
C GLU A 44 -3.04 5.16 8.11
N ALA A 45 -3.71 5.34 9.25
CA ALA A 45 -3.24 4.89 10.56
C ALA A 45 -3.10 3.36 10.61
N THR A 46 -4.11 2.62 10.15
CA THR A 46 -4.06 1.15 10.09
C THR A 46 -2.97 0.66 9.16
N ALA A 47 -2.85 1.24 7.96
CA ALA A 47 -1.81 0.87 7.01
C ALA A 47 -0.39 1.17 7.54
N ARG A 48 -0.24 2.25 8.29
CA ARG A 48 1.02 2.60 8.96
C ARG A 48 1.35 1.62 10.08
N GLN A 49 0.37 1.23 10.89
CA GLN A 49 0.57 0.29 11.98
C GLN A 49 0.97 -1.10 11.46
N GLU A 50 0.38 -1.53 10.33
CA GLU A 50 0.76 -2.77 9.67
C GLU A 50 2.20 -2.72 9.11
N ARG A 51 2.61 -1.58 8.53
CA ARG A 51 4.01 -1.39 8.11
C ARG A 51 4.97 -1.48 9.28
N LEU A 52 4.69 -0.78 10.39
CA LEU A 52 5.52 -0.86 11.59
C LEU A 52 5.60 -2.29 12.15
N ARG A 53 4.50 -3.05 12.08
CA ARG A 53 4.49 -4.46 12.46
C ARG A 53 5.45 -5.28 11.60
N LEU A 54 5.42 -5.13 10.28
CA LEU A 54 6.34 -5.82 9.37
C LEU A 54 7.81 -5.42 9.62
N LEU A 55 8.09 -4.13 9.88
CA LEU A 55 9.43 -3.69 10.25
C LEU A 55 9.88 -4.34 11.57
N ASN A 56 8.96 -4.48 12.53
CA ASN A 56 9.23 -5.11 13.82
C ASN A 56 9.47 -6.62 13.76
N GLU A 57 9.08 -7.28 12.67
CA GLU A 57 9.43 -8.70 12.44
C GLU A 57 10.91 -8.88 12.08
N VAL A 58 11.56 -7.85 11.54
CA VAL A 58 12.99 -7.88 11.15
C VAL A 58 13.90 -7.08 12.08
N LEU A 59 13.36 -6.06 12.76
CA LEU A 59 14.09 -5.23 13.71
C LEU A 59 13.21 -4.96 14.95
N PRO A 60 13.50 -5.57 16.11
CA PRO A 60 12.72 -5.37 17.32
C PRO A 60 12.53 -3.89 17.70
N ALA A 61 11.32 -3.52 18.12
CA ALA A 61 10.94 -2.13 18.45
C ALA A 61 11.78 -1.47 19.55
N GLY A 62 12.52 -2.25 20.37
CA GLY A 62 13.44 -1.71 21.39
C GLY A 62 14.82 -1.29 20.86
N GLU A 63 15.12 -1.57 19.60
CA GLU A 63 16.41 -1.24 18.97
C GLU A 63 16.44 0.17 18.34
N TYR A 64 15.29 0.83 18.22
CA TYR A 64 15.15 2.18 17.67
C TYR A 64 14.14 3.02 18.48
N ASP A 65 14.25 4.34 18.40
CA ASP A 65 13.35 5.30 19.07
C ASP A 65 12.76 6.36 18.12
N ASN A 66 13.15 6.34 16.85
CA ASN A 66 12.58 7.19 15.81
C ASN A 66 11.35 6.55 15.15
N ASP A 67 10.81 7.22 14.12
CA ASP A 67 9.74 6.70 13.27
C ASP A 67 10.29 6.35 11.88
N PRO A 68 10.67 5.08 11.64
CA PRO A 68 11.26 4.67 10.37
C PRO A 68 10.32 4.86 9.17
N VAL A 69 9.00 4.78 9.40
CA VAL A 69 7.99 4.88 8.32
C VAL A 69 7.81 6.33 7.88
N ALA A 70 7.83 7.31 8.80
CA ALA A 70 7.81 8.72 8.42
C ALA A 70 9.13 9.19 7.81
N GLU A 71 10.25 8.62 8.24
CA GLU A 71 11.58 8.96 7.71
C GLU A 71 11.98 8.13 6.48
N ALA A 72 11.04 7.34 5.94
CA ALA A 72 11.26 6.49 4.79
C ALA A 72 11.73 7.29 3.56
N ARG A 73 12.64 6.70 2.79
CA ARG A 73 13.21 7.31 1.58
C ARG A 73 13.14 6.37 0.41
N GLN A 74 12.98 6.92 -0.79
CA GLN A 74 13.10 6.15 -2.02
C GLN A 74 14.58 5.93 -2.33
N LEU A 75 14.94 4.68 -2.60
CA LEU A 75 16.19 4.29 -3.21
C LEU A 75 15.98 4.08 -4.71
N PRO A 76 16.96 4.46 -5.56
CA PRO A 76 16.91 4.14 -6.98
C PRO A 76 16.96 2.61 -7.19
N PRO A 77 16.67 2.14 -8.42
CA PRO A 77 16.91 0.76 -8.81
C PRO A 77 18.32 0.31 -8.39
N THR A 78 18.39 -0.77 -7.62
CA THR A 78 19.61 -1.28 -7.01
C THR A 78 19.79 -2.73 -7.44
N ALA A 79 20.66 -2.96 -8.42
CA ALA A 79 20.83 -4.26 -9.05
C ALA A 79 21.36 -5.32 -8.07
N GLU A 80 22.21 -4.90 -7.12
CA GLU A 80 22.79 -5.72 -6.05
C GLU A 80 21.73 -6.30 -5.11
N LEU A 81 20.59 -5.61 -4.98
CA LEU A 81 19.42 -6.06 -4.21
C LEU A 81 18.39 -6.75 -5.10
N GLY A 82 18.69 -7.02 -6.37
CA GLY A 82 17.77 -7.59 -7.35
C GLY A 82 16.59 -6.67 -7.72
N LEU A 83 16.67 -5.39 -7.36
CA LEU A 83 15.62 -4.40 -7.55
C LEU A 83 15.80 -3.66 -8.88
N LYS A 84 14.89 -3.89 -9.83
CA LYS A 84 14.85 -3.20 -11.13
C LYS A 84 14.09 -1.87 -11.08
N GLU A 85 13.37 -1.62 -10.00
CA GLU A 85 12.54 -0.43 -9.77
C GLU A 85 12.99 0.26 -8.47
N ALA A 86 12.53 1.49 -8.26
CA ALA A 86 12.77 2.19 -7.01
C ALA A 86 12.17 1.41 -5.82
N SER A 87 12.85 1.46 -4.68
CA SER A 87 12.46 0.73 -3.47
C SER A 87 12.47 1.64 -2.26
N THR A 88 11.86 1.21 -1.16
CA THR A 88 11.79 2.01 0.06
C THR A 88 12.86 1.58 1.06
N PHE A 89 13.56 2.56 1.61
CA PHE A 89 14.50 2.44 2.70
C PHE A 89 13.92 3.08 3.95
N TYR A 90 13.98 2.37 5.07
CA TYR A 90 13.50 2.82 6.38
C TYR A 90 14.70 2.95 7.33
N PRO A 91 15.15 4.17 7.63
CA PRO A 91 16.22 4.39 8.60
C PRO A 91 15.71 4.18 10.02
N ALA A 92 16.39 3.34 10.78
CA ALA A 92 16.15 3.16 12.21
C ALA A 92 17.27 3.83 13.01
N ARG A 93 16.90 4.67 13.97
CA ARG A 93 17.81 5.46 14.80
C ARG A 93 17.50 5.24 16.27
N ARG A 94 18.52 5.38 17.09
CA ARG A 94 18.41 5.34 18.55
C ARG A 94 19.26 6.44 19.16
N GLY A 95 18.67 7.29 19.98
CA GLY A 95 19.33 8.47 20.54
C GLY A 95 19.82 9.44 19.46
N GLY A 96 19.14 9.49 18.30
CA GLY A 96 19.55 10.29 17.14
C GLY A 96 20.69 9.71 16.30
N LEU A 97 21.30 8.60 16.71
CA LEU A 97 22.35 7.92 15.94
C LEU A 97 21.77 6.81 15.05
N PRO A 98 22.36 6.53 13.87
CA PRO A 98 21.98 5.36 13.06
C PRO A 98 22.14 4.05 13.85
N ALA A 99 21.04 3.33 14.03
CA ALA A 99 21.02 2.05 14.75
C ALA A 99 20.91 0.87 13.77
N ALA A 100 20.02 0.99 12.78
CA ALA A 100 19.84 -0.01 11.74
C ALA A 100 19.26 0.61 10.45
N ALA A 101 19.33 -0.16 9.38
CA ALA A 101 18.82 0.13 8.06
C ALA A 101 17.88 -1.00 7.66
N ILE A 102 16.64 -0.67 7.28
CA ILE A 102 15.70 -1.67 6.76
C ILE A 102 15.42 -1.34 5.29
N PHE A 103 15.55 -2.34 4.42
CA PHE A 103 15.34 -2.17 2.98
C PHE A 103 14.75 -3.42 2.35
N GLU A 104 14.17 -3.24 1.17
CA GLU A 104 13.63 -4.32 0.36
C GLU A 104 14.74 -4.94 -0.50
N ALA A 105 14.64 -6.24 -0.74
CA ALA A 105 15.47 -6.96 -1.70
C ALA A 105 14.62 -7.98 -2.45
N VAL A 106 15.08 -8.39 -3.63
CA VAL A 106 14.44 -9.41 -4.46
C VAL A 106 15.47 -10.46 -4.80
N ALA A 107 15.22 -11.71 -4.40
CA ALA A 107 15.93 -12.85 -4.96
C ALA A 107 15.25 -13.20 -6.31
N PRO A 108 15.92 -13.03 -7.46
CA PRO A 108 15.31 -13.26 -8.76
C PRO A 108 15.10 -14.73 -9.07
N ASP A 109 15.89 -15.61 -8.46
CA ASP A 109 16.06 -17.02 -8.85
C ASP A 109 15.32 -17.99 -7.91
N GLY A 110 14.11 -17.65 -7.46
CA GLY A 110 13.23 -18.62 -6.80
C GLY A 110 12.67 -19.63 -7.80
N TYR A 111 12.34 -20.84 -7.34
CA TYR A 111 11.94 -21.95 -8.21
C TYR A 111 10.63 -21.64 -8.95
N ALA A 112 9.69 -21.00 -8.25
CA ALA A 112 8.42 -20.54 -8.81
C ALA A 112 8.40 -19.04 -9.16
N GLY A 113 9.57 -18.39 -9.17
CA GLY A 113 9.75 -16.98 -9.52
C GLY A 113 10.35 -16.13 -8.40
N ARG A 114 10.18 -14.81 -8.51
CA ARG A 114 10.83 -13.83 -7.63
C ARG A 114 10.35 -13.92 -6.18
N ILE A 115 11.29 -13.83 -5.24
CA ILE A 115 11.05 -13.76 -3.80
C ILE A 115 11.37 -12.35 -3.33
N ARG A 116 10.39 -11.65 -2.75
CA ARG A 116 10.58 -10.34 -2.13
C ARG A 116 10.92 -10.51 -0.66
N LEU A 117 11.93 -9.79 -0.22
CA LEU A 117 12.51 -9.84 1.10
C LEU A 117 12.48 -8.44 1.71
N LEU A 118 12.29 -8.39 3.01
CA LEU A 118 12.56 -7.24 3.86
C LEU A 118 13.75 -7.61 4.74
N ILE A 119 14.79 -6.80 4.74
CA ILE A 119 16.05 -7.08 5.43
C ILE A 119 16.37 -5.91 6.34
N ALA A 120 16.73 -6.22 7.59
CA ALA A 120 17.24 -5.24 8.53
C ALA A 120 18.74 -5.52 8.82
N ILE A 121 19.58 -4.49 8.69
CA ILE A 121 21.02 -4.55 8.98
C ILE A 121 21.33 -3.52 10.06
N ARG A 122 21.99 -3.94 11.14
CA ARG A 122 22.45 -3.06 12.22
C ARG A 122 23.66 -2.25 11.78
N ASN A 123 23.98 -1.19 12.52
CA ASN A 123 25.12 -0.33 12.23
C ASN A 123 26.48 -1.05 12.30
N ASP A 124 26.58 -2.20 12.97
CA ASP A 124 27.77 -3.05 13.00
C ASP A 124 27.89 -4.01 11.79
N GLY A 125 26.94 -3.94 10.85
CA GLY A 125 26.88 -4.80 9.67
C GLY A 125 26.22 -6.16 9.90
N THR A 126 25.79 -6.46 11.13
CA THR A 126 25.06 -7.71 11.41
C THR A 126 23.63 -7.63 10.90
N ILE A 127 23.11 -8.76 10.40
CA ILE A 127 21.70 -8.86 10.01
C ILE A 127 20.85 -8.97 11.29
N ALA A 128 19.92 -8.05 11.47
CA ALA A 128 18.94 -8.09 12.56
C ALA A 128 17.84 -9.11 12.28
N GLY A 129 17.39 -9.19 11.03
CA GLY A 129 16.37 -10.12 10.61
C GLY A 129 16.10 -10.04 9.12
N VAL A 130 15.48 -11.10 8.59
CA VAL A 130 15.02 -11.20 7.21
C VAL A 130 13.60 -11.75 7.23
N ARG A 131 12.72 -11.13 6.44
CA ARG A 131 11.34 -11.55 6.29
C ARG A 131 10.98 -11.68 4.82
N VAL A 132 10.42 -12.81 4.44
CA VAL A 132 9.82 -12.97 3.11
C VAL A 132 8.48 -12.24 3.11
N THR A 133 8.33 -11.24 2.24
CA THR A 133 7.10 -10.43 2.12
C THR A 133 6.20 -10.92 0.99
N GLN A 134 6.77 -11.55 -0.03
CA GLN A 134 6.01 -12.13 -1.15
C GLN A 134 6.85 -13.20 -1.85
N HIS A 135 6.23 -14.34 -2.17
CA HIS A 135 6.80 -15.38 -3.00
C HIS A 135 5.66 -16.18 -3.66
N LYS A 136 6.01 -17.10 -4.57
CA LYS A 136 5.06 -18.00 -5.24
C LYS A 136 5.47 -19.48 -5.11
N GLU A 137 6.30 -19.78 -4.11
CA GLU A 137 6.82 -21.14 -3.91
C GLU A 137 5.70 -22.13 -3.59
N THR A 138 5.99 -23.40 -3.86
CA THR A 138 5.05 -24.50 -3.64
C THR A 138 4.74 -24.62 -2.14
N PRO A 139 3.45 -24.57 -1.75
CA PRO A 139 3.07 -24.74 -0.36
C PRO A 139 3.54 -26.08 0.21
N GLY A 140 4.13 -26.05 1.42
CA GLY A 140 4.67 -27.23 2.09
C GLY A 140 6.10 -27.60 1.71
N LEU A 141 6.75 -26.87 0.79
CA LEU A 141 8.15 -27.10 0.41
C LEU A 141 9.03 -25.86 0.61
N GLY A 142 8.54 -24.68 0.22
CA GLY A 142 9.34 -23.44 0.21
C GLY A 142 8.62 -22.22 0.80
N ASP A 143 7.57 -22.41 1.59
CA ASP A 143 6.69 -21.36 2.13
C ASP A 143 6.72 -21.19 3.67
N TYR A 144 7.59 -21.91 4.38
CA TYR A 144 7.78 -21.76 5.84
C TYR A 144 8.80 -20.68 6.20
#